data_AF-A0A2S8GUA9-F1
#
_entry.id   AF-A0A2S8GUA9-F1
#
_cell.length_a   1.000
_cell.length_b   1.000
_cell.length_c   1.000
_cell.angle_alpha   90.00
_cell.angle_beta   90.00
_cell.angle_gamma   90.00
#
_symmetry.space_group_name_H-M   'P 1'
#
loop_
_entity.id
_entity.type
_entity.pdbx_description
1 polymer ?
#
loop_
_entity_poly.entity_id
_entity_poly.type
_entity_poly.pdbx_seq_one_letter_code
_entity_poly.pdbx_strand_id
1 'polypeptide(L)'
;MIRSGIHIVAICWLLTALGCGEVPMQFRDVENLPKPTDPAEFDLGSFDITIPQDNTNSTIMLDFHAYVILPKYQIEPFQAEFDLKQHRVRNGIILNIREFSRSQLNEPELESVRNAIAKGVSDAIAEPKINAVGFYHFRFLEE
;
A
#
# COMPACT_ATOMS: atom_id res chain seq x y z
N MET A 1 -0.30 63.86 -51.35
CA MET A 1 -0.61 62.41 -51.55
C MET A 1 0.70 61.65 -51.54
N ILE A 2 0.74 60.39 -51.07
CA ILE A 2 1.92 59.52 -50.89
C ILE A 2 2.63 59.67 -49.52
N ARG A 3 1.99 59.23 -48.42
CA ARG A 3 2.71 58.97 -47.15
C ARG A 3 2.05 57.94 -46.21
N SER A 4 1.08 57.17 -46.69
CA SER A 4 0.29 56.22 -45.87
C SER A 4 0.42 54.75 -46.29
N GLY A 5 1.30 54.43 -47.26
CA GLY A 5 1.47 53.05 -47.75
C GLY A 5 2.54 52.22 -47.03
N ILE A 6 3.43 52.86 -46.27
CA ILE A 6 4.63 52.17 -45.71
C ILE A 6 4.32 51.49 -44.36
N HIS A 7 3.29 51.95 -43.63
CA HIS A 7 2.99 51.41 -42.29
C HIS A 7 2.20 50.11 -42.28
N ILE A 8 1.51 49.75 -43.38
CA ILE A 8 0.67 48.54 -43.43
C ILE A 8 1.52 47.29 -43.69
N VAL A 9 2.62 47.40 -44.45
CA VAL A 9 3.50 46.26 -44.77
C VAL A 9 4.33 45.81 -43.56
N ALA A 10 4.72 46.75 -42.68
CA ALA A 10 5.55 46.44 -41.51
C ALA A 10 4.79 45.65 -40.42
N ILE A 11 3.48 45.84 -40.29
CA ILE A 11 2.67 45.15 -39.27
C ILE A 11 2.38 43.70 -39.66
N CYS A 12 2.29 43.41 -40.97
CA CYS A 12 2.02 42.06 -41.47
C CYS A 12 3.23 41.11 -41.29
N TRP A 13 4.46 41.64 -41.30
CA TRP A 13 5.68 40.87 -41.04
C TRP A 13 5.93 40.55 -39.56
N LEU A 14 5.29 41.27 -38.63
CA LEU A 14 5.46 41.02 -37.19
C LEU A 14 4.59 39.84 -36.70
N LEU A 15 3.46 39.57 -37.38
CA LEU A 15 2.54 38.49 -37.01
C LEU A 15 3.00 37.12 -37.52
N THR A 16 3.83 37.06 -38.57
CA THR A 16 4.41 35.80 -39.05
C THR A 16 5.63 35.34 -38.26
N ALA A 17 6.27 36.23 -37.49
CA ALA A 17 7.44 35.89 -36.66
C ALA A 17 7.07 35.28 -35.30
N LEU A 18 5.80 35.32 -34.88
CA LEU A 18 5.32 34.72 -33.63
C LEU A 18 4.64 33.35 -33.82
N GLY A 19 4.54 32.88 -35.06
CA GLY A 19 3.87 31.62 -35.40
C GLY A 19 4.85 30.54 -35.84
N CYS A 20 5.62 29.97 -34.91
CA CYS A 20 6.26 28.65 -35.01
C CYS A 20 6.95 28.29 -33.68
N GLY A 21 6.22 28.40 -32.56
CA GLY A 21 6.63 27.75 -31.33
C GLY A 21 6.12 26.31 -31.37
N GLU A 22 6.89 25.40 -31.97
CA GLU A 22 6.71 23.98 -31.67
C GLU A 22 6.95 23.81 -30.18
N VAL A 23 5.87 23.72 -29.41
CA VAL A 23 5.94 23.31 -28.01
C VAL A 23 6.56 21.91 -28.05
N PRO A 24 7.75 21.68 -27.47
CA PRO A 24 8.29 20.33 -27.41
C PRO A 24 7.32 19.52 -26.55
N MET A 25 6.48 18.73 -27.22
CA MET A 25 5.62 17.76 -26.57
C MET A 25 6.57 16.70 -26.04
N GLN A 26 7.07 16.90 -24.82
CA GLN A 26 7.73 15.84 -24.08
C GLN A 26 6.66 14.77 -23.88
N PHE A 27 6.70 13.73 -24.71
CA PHE A 27 6.07 12.46 -24.40
C PHE A 27 6.73 11.97 -23.12
N ARG A 28 6.13 12.33 -21.99
CA ARG A 28 6.47 11.75 -20.70
C ARG A 28 6.26 10.26 -20.86
N ASP A 29 7.32 9.47 -20.72
CA ASP A 29 7.29 8.01 -20.87
C ASP A 29 6.18 7.43 -19.97
N VAL A 30 5.01 7.20 -20.58
CA VAL A 30 3.79 6.73 -19.90
C VAL A 30 4.04 5.34 -19.31
N GLU A 31 5.05 4.63 -19.85
CA GLU A 31 5.47 3.30 -19.43
C GLU A 31 6.00 3.25 -17.99
N ASN A 32 6.59 4.34 -17.47
CA ASN A 32 7.12 4.42 -16.10
C ASN A 32 6.13 5.01 -15.09
N LEU A 33 4.88 5.28 -15.48
CA LEU A 33 3.85 5.69 -14.52
C LEU A 33 3.36 4.47 -13.75
N PRO A 34 3.18 4.58 -12.41
CA PRO A 34 2.61 3.51 -11.64
C PRO A 34 1.21 3.21 -12.16
N LYS A 35 1.01 1.96 -12.60
CA LYS A 35 -0.26 1.47 -13.15
C LYS A 35 -1.23 1.25 -11.98
N PRO A 36 -2.54 1.39 -12.19
CA PRO A 36 -3.53 1.10 -11.14
C PRO A 36 -3.41 -0.32 -10.58
N THR A 37 -2.96 -1.28 -11.40
CA THR A 37 -2.73 -2.67 -11.04
C THR A 37 -1.48 -2.92 -10.22
N ASP A 38 -0.62 -1.90 -10.06
CA ASP A 38 0.61 -2.07 -9.29
C ASP A 38 0.26 -2.40 -7.84
N PRO A 39 1.01 -3.33 -7.21
CA PRO A 39 0.80 -3.66 -5.82
C PRO A 39 1.12 -2.44 -4.94
N ALA A 40 0.28 -2.20 -3.96
CA ALA A 40 0.45 -1.18 -2.94
C ALA A 40 0.27 -1.80 -1.55
N GLU A 41 1.03 -1.30 -0.60
CA GLU A 41 0.96 -1.70 0.81
C GLU A 41 -0.08 -0.84 1.54
N PHE A 42 -0.96 -1.48 2.30
CA PHE A 42 -1.86 -0.83 3.24
C PHE A 42 -1.52 -1.27 4.66
N ASP A 43 -1.34 -0.29 5.54
CA ASP A 43 -0.90 -0.51 6.90
C ASP A 43 -2.01 -1.08 7.80
N LEU A 44 -1.74 -2.17 8.52
CA LEU A 44 -2.64 -2.73 9.54
C LEU A 44 -2.25 -2.27 10.97
N GLY A 45 -1.07 -1.70 11.13
CA GLY A 45 -0.52 -1.25 12.40
C GLY A 45 0.29 -2.30 13.16
N SER A 46 0.68 -1.94 14.39
CA SER A 46 1.54 -2.75 15.26
C SER A 46 0.73 -3.66 16.18
N PHE A 47 1.30 -4.82 16.52
CA PHE A 47 0.69 -5.86 17.35
C PHE A 47 1.66 -6.27 18.45
N ASP A 48 1.17 -6.24 19.69
CA ASP A 48 1.86 -6.75 20.87
C ASP A 48 0.97 -7.87 21.45
N ILE A 49 1.47 -9.11 21.39
CA ILE A 49 0.72 -10.32 21.71
C ILE A 49 1.51 -11.16 22.72
N THR A 50 0.85 -11.44 23.85
CA THR A 50 1.33 -12.38 24.86
C THR A 50 0.64 -13.73 24.67
N ILE A 51 1.43 -14.81 24.57
CA ILE A 51 0.96 -16.19 24.39
C ILE A 51 1.48 -17.03 25.57
N PRO A 52 0.61 -17.42 26.52
CA PRO A 52 1.01 -18.33 27.60
C PRO A 52 1.27 -19.73 27.03
N GLN A 53 2.32 -20.40 27.52
CA GLN A 53 2.64 -21.77 27.15
C GLN A 53 2.36 -22.73 28.32
N ASP A 54 1.24 -23.46 28.23
CA ASP A 54 0.77 -24.33 29.31
C ASP A 54 1.77 -25.46 29.65
N ASN A 55 2.56 -25.90 28.66
CA ASN A 55 3.46 -27.06 28.81
C ASN A 55 4.80 -26.70 29.46
N THR A 56 5.24 -25.45 29.34
CA THR A 56 6.58 -24.99 29.75
C THR A 56 6.53 -23.99 30.90
N ASN A 57 5.33 -23.54 31.29
CA ASN A 57 5.13 -22.43 32.23
C ASN A 57 5.91 -21.16 31.81
N SER A 58 6.14 -21.02 30.50
CA SER A 58 6.79 -19.87 29.88
C SER A 58 5.75 -18.97 29.23
N THR A 59 6.14 -17.73 28.95
CA THR A 59 5.30 -16.79 28.21
C THR A 59 6.05 -16.31 26.98
N ILE A 60 5.39 -16.39 25.82
CA ILE A 60 5.90 -15.84 24.57
C ILE A 60 5.36 -14.42 24.41
N MET A 61 6.25 -13.46 24.20
CA MET A 61 5.94 -12.10 23.80
C MET A 61 6.27 -11.91 22.32
N LEU A 62 5.29 -11.45 21.56
CA LEU A 62 5.40 -11.21 20.14
C LEU A 62 5.10 -9.75 19.82
N ASP A 63 6.02 -9.09 19.13
CA ASP A 63 5.87 -7.72 18.65
C ASP A 63 6.18 -7.64 17.16
N PHE A 64 5.28 -7.05 16.38
CA PHE A 64 5.47 -6.86 14.93
C PHE A 64 4.55 -5.76 14.39
N HIS A 65 4.89 -5.26 13.20
CA HIS A 65 4.06 -4.32 12.44
C HIS A 65 3.60 -4.96 11.15
N ALA A 66 2.29 -5.05 10.90
CA ALA A 66 1.74 -5.77 9.75
C ALA A 66 1.15 -4.85 8.69
N TYR A 67 1.17 -5.32 7.45
CA TYR A 67 0.56 -4.66 6.30
C TYR A 67 0.00 -5.71 5.32
N VAL A 68 -0.95 -5.27 4.50
CA VAL A 68 -1.48 -6.07 3.39
C VAL A 68 -1.01 -5.49 2.06
N ILE A 69 -0.91 -6.34 1.06
CA ILE A 69 -0.61 -5.94 -0.31
C ILE A 69 -1.87 -6.16 -1.14
N LEU A 70 -2.29 -5.14 -1.88
CA LEU A 70 -3.43 -5.19 -2.80
C LEU A 70 -3.17 -4.24 -3.99
N PRO A 71 -3.87 -4.39 -5.12
CA PRO A 71 -3.78 -3.45 -6.23
C PRO A 71 -4.06 -2.02 -5.77
N LYS A 72 -3.31 -1.04 -6.27
CA LYS A 72 -3.41 0.36 -5.85
C LYS A 72 -4.82 0.93 -5.96
N TYR A 73 -5.59 0.56 -6.98
CA TYR A 73 -6.98 1.02 -7.13
C TYR A 73 -7.94 0.48 -6.05
N GLN A 74 -7.53 -0.55 -5.28
CA GLN A 74 -8.33 -1.13 -4.20
C GLN A 74 -8.00 -0.56 -2.81
N ILE A 75 -6.98 0.28 -2.69
CA ILE A 75 -6.56 0.86 -1.40
C ILE A 75 -7.69 1.67 -0.77
N GLU A 76 -8.31 2.57 -1.53
CA GLU A 76 -9.40 3.42 -1.04
C GLU A 76 -10.63 2.61 -0.57
N PRO A 77 -11.19 1.67 -1.36
CA PRO A 77 -12.31 0.85 -0.88
C PRO A 77 -11.90 -0.07 0.29
N PHE A 78 -10.67 -0.59 0.31
CA PHE A 78 -10.18 -1.37 1.45
C PHE A 78 -10.10 -0.53 2.72
N GLN A 79 -9.59 0.71 2.61
CA GLN A 79 -9.49 1.63 3.73
C GLN A 79 -10.85 1.93 4.34
N ALA A 80 -11.87 2.19 3.51
CA ALA A 80 -13.23 2.42 3.99
C ALA A 80 -13.79 1.23 4.80
N GLU A 81 -13.56 0.00 4.33
CA GLU A 81 -13.96 -1.22 5.06
C GLU A 81 -13.13 -1.43 6.33
N PHE A 82 -11.83 -1.14 6.26
CA PHE A 82 -10.92 -1.25 7.39
C PHE A 82 -11.28 -0.27 8.51
N ASP A 83 -11.55 0.99 8.20
CA ASP A 83 -11.90 2.00 9.20
C ASP A 83 -13.14 1.60 10.01
N LEU A 84 -14.12 0.97 9.35
CA LEU A 84 -15.34 0.45 9.98
C LEU A 84 -15.11 -0.82 10.81
N LYS A 85 -14.12 -1.64 10.46
CA LYS A 85 -13.94 -3.00 10.99
C LYS A 85 -12.59 -3.22 11.66
N GLN A 86 -11.81 -2.18 11.88
CA GLN A 86 -10.43 -2.24 12.40
C GLN A 86 -10.32 -3.07 13.68
N HIS A 87 -11.27 -2.94 14.61
CA HIS A 87 -11.28 -3.72 15.85
C HIS A 87 -11.50 -5.20 15.60
N ARG A 88 -12.34 -5.55 14.62
CA ARG A 88 -12.62 -6.93 14.25
C ARG A 88 -11.43 -7.57 13.54
N VAL A 89 -10.79 -6.83 12.63
CA VAL A 89 -9.53 -7.25 11.98
C VAL A 89 -8.46 -7.50 13.03
N ARG A 90 -8.23 -6.53 13.92
CA ARG A 90 -7.22 -6.63 14.98
C ARG A 90 -7.46 -7.81 15.90
N ASN A 91 -8.71 -8.00 16.35
CA ASN A 91 -9.07 -9.13 17.19
C ASN A 91 -8.89 -10.48 16.47
N GLY A 92 -9.30 -10.58 15.20
CA GLY A 92 -9.15 -11.79 14.40
C GLY A 92 -7.68 -12.19 14.24
N ILE A 93 -6.80 -11.22 13.95
CA ILE A 93 -5.35 -11.45 13.86
C ILE A 93 -4.79 -11.94 15.20
N ILE A 94 -5.13 -11.28 16.30
CA ILE A 94 -4.64 -11.66 17.64
C ILE A 94 -5.07 -13.07 18.01
N LEU A 95 -6.33 -13.43 17.76
CA LEU A 95 -6.85 -14.77 18.08
C LEU A 95 -6.13 -15.86 17.28
N ASN A 96 -5.95 -15.66 15.97
CA ASN A 96 -5.27 -16.63 15.13
C ASN A 96 -3.80 -16.84 15.55
N ILE A 97 -3.10 -15.77 15.97
CA ILE A 97 -1.69 -15.87 16.37
C ILE A 97 -1.54 -16.47 17.77
N ARG A 98 -2.50 -16.25 18.68
CA ARG A 98 -2.45 -16.80 20.05
C ARG A 98 -2.45 -18.32 20.12
N GLU A 99 -2.86 -18.99 19.05
CA GLU A 99 -2.85 -20.45 18.96
C GLU A 99 -1.48 -21.01 18.60
N PHE A 100 -0.47 -20.15 18.38
CA PHE A 100 0.81 -20.58 17.85
C PHE A 100 1.72 -21.19 18.92
N SER A 101 2.37 -22.26 18.51
CA SER A 101 3.46 -22.88 19.24
C SER A 101 4.79 -22.19 18.93
N ARG A 102 5.79 -22.40 19.80
CA ARG A 102 7.16 -21.93 19.58
C ARG A 102 7.73 -22.38 18.24
N SER A 103 7.47 -23.61 17.80
CA SER A 103 8.02 -24.10 16.52
C SER A 103 7.49 -23.32 15.32
N GLN A 104 6.22 -22.95 15.33
CA GLN A 104 5.61 -22.13 14.27
C GLN A 104 6.18 -20.71 14.23
N LEU A 105 6.47 -20.13 15.40
CA LEU A 105 7.07 -18.80 15.52
C LEU A 105 8.58 -18.79 15.20
N ASN A 106 9.22 -19.95 15.04
CA ASN A 106 10.62 -20.10 14.64
C ASN A 106 10.78 -20.60 13.18
N GLU A 107 9.70 -20.67 12.41
CA GLU A 107 9.76 -21.00 10.99
C GLU A 107 10.60 -19.96 10.22
N PRO A 108 11.54 -20.35 9.33
CA PRO A 108 12.42 -19.40 8.63
C PRO A 108 11.68 -18.29 7.86
N GLU A 109 10.54 -18.65 7.25
CA GLU A 109 9.74 -17.73 6.43
C GLU A 109 8.48 -17.23 7.14
N LEU A 110 8.20 -17.72 8.35
CA LEU A 110 7.03 -17.36 9.16
C LEU A 110 5.72 -17.39 8.36
N GLU A 111 5.57 -18.41 7.50
CA GLU A 111 4.41 -18.53 6.61
C GLU A 111 3.13 -18.71 7.43
N SER A 112 3.21 -19.47 8.53
CA SER A 112 2.14 -19.60 9.51
C SER A 112 1.63 -18.22 9.96
N VAL A 113 2.53 -17.28 10.30
CA VAL A 113 2.17 -15.93 10.76
C VAL A 113 1.46 -15.14 9.66
N ARG A 114 1.98 -15.17 8.43
CA ARG A 114 1.36 -14.49 7.29
C ARG A 114 -0.05 -15.01 7.03
N ASN A 115 -0.24 -16.33 7.09
CA ASN A 115 -1.54 -16.97 6.90
C ASN A 115 -2.54 -16.61 8.02
N ALA A 116 -2.10 -16.56 9.27
CA ALA A 116 -2.93 -16.14 10.40
C ALA A 116 -3.39 -14.68 10.28
N ILE A 117 -2.49 -13.78 9.87
CA ILE A 117 -2.83 -12.38 9.63
C ILE A 117 -3.81 -12.27 8.45
N ALA A 118 -3.52 -12.93 7.33
CA ALA A 118 -4.37 -12.93 6.14
C ALA A 118 -5.79 -13.42 6.46
N LYS A 119 -5.89 -14.50 7.24
CA LYS A 119 -7.16 -15.03 7.72
C LYS A 119 -7.91 -14.02 8.60
N GLY A 120 -7.21 -13.38 9.54
CA GLY A 120 -7.80 -12.38 10.43
C GLY A 120 -8.37 -11.17 9.68
N VAL A 121 -7.71 -10.77 8.59
CA VAL A 121 -8.20 -9.74 7.68
C VAL A 121 -9.40 -10.26 6.88
N SER A 122 -9.29 -11.40 6.20
CA SER A 122 -10.33 -11.92 5.29
C SER A 122 -11.63 -12.32 6.00
N ASP A 123 -11.54 -12.76 7.26
CA ASP A 123 -12.72 -13.07 8.08
C ASP A 123 -13.53 -11.81 8.43
N ALA A 124 -12.89 -10.63 8.45
CA ALA A 124 -13.51 -9.36 8.76
C ALA A 124 -13.91 -8.57 7.50
N ILE A 125 -13.04 -8.55 6.49
CA ILE A 125 -13.18 -7.81 5.24
C ILE A 125 -13.20 -8.82 4.09
N ALA A 126 -14.39 -9.09 3.56
CA ALA A 126 -14.55 -10.06 2.46
C ALA A 126 -14.08 -9.51 1.11
N GLU A 127 -14.28 -8.20 0.89
CA GLU A 127 -13.85 -7.48 -0.31
C GLU A 127 -13.41 -6.06 0.06
N PRO A 128 -12.43 -5.47 -0.65
CA PRO A 128 -11.65 -6.10 -1.72
C PRO A 128 -10.65 -7.14 -1.18
N LYS A 129 -10.38 -8.18 -1.98
CA LYS A 129 -9.41 -9.22 -1.63
C LYS A 129 -7.98 -8.69 -1.57
N ILE A 130 -7.26 -9.11 -0.54
CA ILE A 130 -5.81 -8.89 -0.42
C ILE A 130 -5.04 -9.90 -1.27
N ASN A 131 -3.92 -9.49 -1.85
CA ASN A 131 -3.02 -10.37 -2.60
C ASN A 131 -2.05 -11.11 -1.68
N ALA A 132 -1.53 -10.42 -0.67
CA ALA A 132 -0.53 -10.96 0.25
C ALA A 132 -0.52 -10.17 1.57
N VAL A 133 0.20 -10.70 2.55
CA VAL A 133 0.49 -10.07 3.83
C VAL A 133 1.98 -10.01 4.04
N GLY A 134 2.45 -8.89 4.57
CA GLY A 134 3.79 -8.77 5.11
C GLY A 134 3.77 -8.21 6.52
N PHE A 135 4.94 -8.27 7.16
CA PHE A 135 5.19 -7.62 8.43
C PHE A 135 6.68 -7.31 8.56
N TYR A 136 7.00 -6.37 9.43
CA TYR A 136 8.36 -5.97 9.75
C TYR A 136 8.51 -5.77 11.26
N HIS A 137 9.75 -5.64 11.73
CA HIS A 137 10.10 -5.57 13.17
C HIS A 137 9.58 -6.75 14.00
N PHE A 138 9.55 -7.96 13.42
CA PHE A 138 9.13 -9.16 14.14
C PHE A 138 10.13 -9.51 15.25
N ARG A 139 9.66 -9.44 16.50
CA ARG A 139 10.41 -9.81 17.70
C ARG A 139 9.63 -10.88 18.45
N PHE A 140 10.35 -11.93 18.82
CA PHE A 140 9.86 -13.04 19.59
C PHE A 140 10.78 -13.22 20.80
N LEU A 141 10.21 -13.14 22.00
CA LEU A 141 10.89 -13.36 23.28
C LEU A 141 10.12 -14.42 24.06
N GLU A 142 10.83 -15.34 24.70
CA GLU A 142 10.25 -16.34 25.59
C GLU A 142 10.86 -16.14 26.98
N GLU A 143 9.99 -15.94 27.98
CA GLU A 143 10.33 -15.79 29.40
C GLU A 143 9.94 -17.02 30.22
#